data_AF-A0A081RP06-F1
#
_entry.id   AF-A0A081RP06-F1
#
_cell.length_a   1.000
_cell.length_b   1.000
_cell.length_c   1.000
_cell.angle_alpha   90.00
_cell.angle_beta   90.00
_cell.angle_gamma   90.00
#
_symmetry.space_group_name_H-M   'P 1'
#
loop_
_entity.id
_entity.type
_entity.pdbx_description
1 polymer ?
#
loop_
_entity_poly.entity_id
_entity_poly.type
_entity_poly.pdbx_seq_one_letter_code
_entity_poly.pdbx_strand_id
1 'polypeptide(L)'
;MSKQNTESYDTYNTCAENIKNQIRKEGIWKPYTNRIKNLLLCQDKLWELYNAESNLEGKRRILEDLINLQPLIAEWYSTSKKIIEFEADAGVCN
;
A
#
# COMPACT_ATOMS: atom_id res chain seq x y z
N MET A 1 15.62 50.66 -9.04
CA MET A 1 16.50 49.64 -8.43
C MET A 1 15.61 48.59 -7.79
N SER A 2 15.62 47.38 -8.37
CA SER A 2 14.86 46.22 -7.91
C SER A 2 15.39 45.75 -6.55
N LYS A 3 14.52 45.60 -5.55
CA LYS A 3 14.80 44.80 -4.35
C LYS A 3 14.11 43.45 -4.54
N GLN A 4 14.80 42.53 -5.18
CA GLN A 4 14.57 41.10 -4.97
C GLN A 4 15.50 40.69 -3.84
N ASN A 5 14.96 40.12 -2.76
CA ASN A 5 15.69 39.15 -1.96
C ASN A 5 14.70 38.28 -1.18
N THR A 6 14.48 37.11 -1.77
CA THR A 6 14.52 35.79 -1.12
C THR A 6 13.58 35.59 0.05
N GLU A 7 12.31 35.32 -0.29
CA GLU A 7 11.52 34.39 0.52
C GLU A 7 12.28 33.05 0.53
N SER A 8 12.75 32.67 1.71
CA SER A 8 13.50 31.45 1.97
C SER A 8 12.64 30.24 1.58
N TYR A 9 13.06 29.54 0.53
CA TYR A 9 12.53 28.25 0.10
C TYR A 9 12.87 27.09 1.08
N ASP A 10 13.53 27.37 2.23
CA ASP A 10 14.00 26.31 3.15
C ASP A 10 12.89 25.68 4.00
N THR A 11 11.74 26.35 4.14
CA THR A 11 10.65 25.86 5.00
C THR A 11 9.91 24.66 4.40
N TYR A 12 9.97 24.46 3.07
CA TYR A 12 9.36 23.31 2.41
C TYR A 12 10.24 22.06 2.45
N ASN A 13 11.56 22.22 2.57
CA ASN A 13 12.52 21.13 2.45
C ASN A 13 12.63 20.29 3.73
N THR A 14 12.39 20.90 4.89
CA THR A 14 12.42 20.22 6.19
C THR A 14 11.23 19.27 6.37
N CYS A 15 10.07 19.58 5.80
CA CYS A 15 8.90 18.70 5.86
C CYS A 15 9.09 17.44 5.00
N ALA A 16 9.60 17.61 3.77
CA ALA A 16 9.86 16.49 2.85
C ALA A 16 10.94 15.54 3.38
N GLU A 17 12.06 16.06 3.91
CA GLU A 17 13.11 15.23 4.49
C GLU A 17 12.67 14.56 5.81
N ASN A 18 11.83 15.20 6.61
CA ASN A 18 11.25 14.55 7.80
C ASN A 18 10.30 13.41 7.41
N ILE A 19 9.44 13.63 6.41
CA ILE A 19 8.55 12.59 5.86
C ILE A 19 9.36 11.43 5.28
N LYS A 20 10.38 11.72 4.45
CA LYS A 20 11.31 10.73 3.88
C LYS A 20 12.05 9.94 4.94
N ASN A 21 12.56 10.60 5.97
CA ASN A 21 13.26 9.94 7.07
C ASN A 21 12.30 9.11 7.92
N GLN A 22 11.08 9.57 8.14
CA GLN A 22 10.06 8.82 8.86
C GLN A 22 9.57 7.61 8.04
N ILE A 23 9.45 7.74 6.71
CA ILE A 23 9.19 6.63 5.79
C ILE A 23 10.32 5.60 5.79
N ARG A 24 11.59 6.05 5.72
CA ARG A 24 12.76 5.17 5.78
C ARG A 24 12.94 4.50 7.14
N LYS A 25 12.56 5.18 8.22
CA LYS A 25 12.78 4.75 9.62
C LYS A 25 11.63 3.93 10.19
N GLU A 26 10.39 4.29 9.88
CA GLU A 26 9.18 3.57 10.33
C GLU A 26 8.70 2.55 9.29
N GLY A 27 9.06 2.73 8.02
CA GLY A 27 8.61 1.87 6.94
C GLY A 27 7.11 1.97 6.77
N ILE A 28 6.59 3.03 6.14
CA ILE A 28 5.20 3.05 5.63
C ILE A 28 4.95 1.78 4.78
N TRP A 29 6.00 1.23 4.17
CA TRP A 29 6.02 -0.09 3.55
C TRP A 29 5.53 -1.25 4.43
N LYS A 30 5.88 -1.29 5.73
CA LYS A 30 5.68 -2.47 6.58
C LYS A 30 4.19 -2.69 6.91
N PRO A 31 3.38 -1.68 7.28
CA PRO A 31 1.94 -1.84 7.40
C PRO A 31 1.26 -2.25 6.09
N TYR A 32 1.62 -1.64 4.95
CA TYR A 32 1.02 -1.92 3.64
C TYR A 32 1.37 -3.33 3.15
N THR A 33 2.63 -3.73 3.26
CA THR A 33 3.06 -5.10 2.92
C THR A 33 2.51 -6.15 3.89
N ASN A 34 2.41 -5.84 5.19
CA ASN A 34 1.76 -6.74 6.14
C ASN A 34 0.27 -6.90 5.84
N ARG A 35 -0.41 -5.83 5.40
CA ARG A 35 -1.82 -5.89 5.03
C ARG A 35 -2.02 -6.77 3.81
N ILE A 36 -1.21 -6.60 2.75
CA ILE A 36 -1.23 -7.47 1.57
C ILE A 36 -0.95 -8.93 1.97
N LYS A 37 0.09 -9.19 2.78
CA LYS A 37 0.40 -10.54 3.28
C LYS A 37 -0.78 -11.16 4.02
N ASN A 38 -1.43 -10.42 4.90
CA ASN A 38 -2.60 -10.91 5.63
C ASN A 38 -3.79 -11.19 4.71
N LEU A 39 -4.01 -10.38 3.68
CA LEU A 39 -5.05 -10.63 2.68
C LEU A 39 -4.74 -11.88 1.85
N LEU A 40 -3.49 -12.09 1.46
CA LEU A 40 -3.06 -13.32 0.76
C LEU A 40 -3.21 -14.56 1.64
N LEU A 41 -2.83 -14.48 2.91
CA LEU A 41 -3.07 -15.57 3.88
C LEU A 41 -4.56 -15.86 4.07
N CYS A 42 -5.41 -14.83 4.02
CA CYS A 42 -6.86 -15.01 4.05
C CYS A 42 -7.35 -15.75 2.80
N GLN A 43 -6.84 -15.37 1.62
CA GLN A 43 -7.13 -16.04 0.35
C GLN A 43 -6.73 -17.53 0.39
N ASP A 44 -5.54 -17.84 0.90
CA ASP A 44 -5.06 -19.22 1.00
C ASP A 44 -5.97 -20.05 1.91
N LYS A 45 -6.37 -19.50 3.07
CA LYS A 45 -7.32 -20.14 3.99
C LYS A 45 -8.70 -20.35 3.35
N LEU A 46 -9.19 -19.39 2.57
CA LEU A 46 -10.45 -19.56 1.84
C LEU A 46 -10.36 -20.68 0.80
N TRP A 47 -9.22 -20.83 0.13
CA TRP A 47 -8.98 -21.97 -0.77
C TRP A 47 -8.93 -23.30 -0.02
N GLU A 48 -8.29 -23.35 1.14
CA GLU A 48 -8.29 -24.54 2.01
C GLU A 48 -9.73 -24.92 2.40
N LEU A 49 -10.53 -23.95 2.83
CA LEU A 49 -11.95 -24.15 3.17
C LEU A 49 -12.75 -24.63 1.96
N TYR A 50 -12.54 -24.04 0.78
CA TYR A 50 -13.21 -24.46 -0.45
C TYR A 50 -12.91 -25.92 -0.81
N ASN A 51 -11.65 -26.34 -0.63
CA ASN A 51 -11.21 -27.70 -0.92
C ASN A 51 -11.74 -28.72 0.09
N ALA A 52 -11.91 -28.31 1.35
CA ALA A 52 -12.47 -29.16 2.41
C ALA A 52 -14.01 -29.23 2.40
N GLU A 53 -14.69 -28.23 1.84
CA GLU A 53 -16.14 -28.19 1.77
C GLU A 53 -16.69 -29.23 0.78
N SER A 54 -17.76 -29.92 1.18
CA SER A 54 -18.42 -30.96 0.37
C SER A 54 -19.77 -30.50 -0.18
N ASN A 55 -20.39 -29.51 0.48
CA ASN A 55 -21.66 -28.93 0.08
C ASN A 55 -21.47 -27.85 -1.00
N LEU A 56 -22.21 -27.96 -2.11
CA LEU A 56 -22.14 -27.02 -3.23
C LEU A 56 -22.54 -25.58 -2.84
N GLU A 57 -23.53 -25.41 -1.97
CA GLU A 57 -23.94 -24.10 -1.46
C GLU A 57 -22.85 -23.49 -0.56
N GLY A 58 -22.20 -24.32 0.26
CA GLY A 58 -21.03 -23.91 1.06
C GLY A 58 -19.87 -23.47 0.16
N LYS A 59 -19.55 -24.27 -0.86
CA LYS A 59 -18.53 -23.93 -1.86
C LYS A 59 -18.84 -22.60 -2.57
N ARG A 60 -20.10 -22.37 -2.92
CA ARG A 60 -20.51 -21.12 -3.58
C ARG A 60 -20.25 -19.91 -2.70
N ARG A 61 -20.60 -19.97 -1.41
CA ARG A 61 -20.34 -18.88 -0.45
C ARG A 61 -18.86 -18.58 -0.30
N ILE A 62 -18.03 -19.62 -0.19
CA ILE A 62 -16.58 -19.45 -0.10
C ILE A 62 -16.01 -18.81 -1.38
N LEU A 63 -16.54 -19.17 -2.56
CA LEU A 63 -16.16 -18.51 -3.82
C LEU A 63 -16.61 -17.04 -3.86
N GLU A 64 -17.80 -16.71 -3.35
CA GLU A 64 -18.25 -15.33 -3.21
C GLU A 64 -17.28 -14.52 -2.33
N ASP A 65 -16.86 -15.07 -1.19
CA ASP A 65 -15.87 -14.46 -0.31
C ASP A 65 -14.51 -14.27 -1.00
N LEU A 66 -14.04 -15.27 -1.77
CA LEU A 66 -12.82 -15.17 -2.57
C LEU A 66 -12.89 -14.05 -3.61
N ILE A 67 -14.01 -13.93 -4.32
CA ILE A 67 -14.24 -12.88 -5.32
C ILE A 67 -14.26 -11.51 -4.65
N ASN A 68 -14.94 -11.37 -3.51
CA ASN A 68 -15.02 -10.13 -2.75
C ASN A 68 -13.66 -9.68 -2.19
N LEU A 69 -12.73 -10.61 -1.97
CA LEU A 69 -11.38 -10.31 -1.51
C LEU A 69 -10.47 -9.75 -2.62
N GLN A 70 -10.70 -10.10 -3.89
CA GLN A 70 -9.81 -9.71 -5.00
C GLN A 70 -9.69 -8.18 -5.19
N PRO A 71 -10.79 -7.39 -5.19
CA PRO A 71 -10.70 -5.94 -5.31
C PRO A 71 -9.86 -5.30 -4.20
N LEU A 72 -9.96 -5.82 -2.97
CA LEU A 72 -9.19 -5.32 -1.83
C LEU A 72 -7.70 -5.56 -2.05
N ILE A 73 -7.32 -6.77 -2.46
CA ILE A 73 -5.91 -7.09 -2.76
C ILE A 73 -5.39 -6.17 -3.87
N ALA A 74 -6.15 -5.99 -4.95
CA ALA A 74 -5.78 -5.15 -6.08
C ALA A 74 -5.62 -3.67 -5.68
N GLU A 75 -6.53 -3.14 -4.86
CA GLU A 75 -6.47 -1.78 -4.33
C GLU A 75 -5.22 -1.56 -3.48
N TRP A 76 -4.88 -2.50 -2.61
CA TRP A 76 -3.69 -2.41 -1.77
C TRP A 76 -2.41 -2.46 -2.61
N TYR A 77 -2.34 -3.28 -3.66
CA TYR A 77 -1.21 -3.28 -4.59
C TYR A 77 -1.11 -1.97 -5.37
N SER A 78 -2.22 -1.48 -5.92
CA SER A 78 -2.28 -0.22 -6.70
C SER A 78 -1.86 0.98 -5.85
N THR A 79 -2.37 1.07 -4.63
CA THR A 79 -2.03 2.15 -3.69
C THR A 79 -0.57 2.07 -3.28
N SER A 80 -0.06 0.87 -2.99
CA SER A 80 1.36 0.68 -2.65
C SER A 80 2.27 1.09 -3.82
N LYS A 81 1.89 0.76 -5.06
CA LYS A 81 2.64 1.14 -6.26
C LYS A 81 2.69 2.66 -6.44
N LYS A 82 1.56 3.36 -6.28
CA LYS A 82 1.50 4.83 -6.38
C LYS A 82 2.40 5.52 -5.36
N ILE A 83 2.51 4.97 -4.15
CA ILE A 83 3.43 5.50 -3.12
C ILE A 83 4.88 5.38 -3.59
N ILE A 84 5.28 4.22 -4.15
CA ILE A 84 6.63 4.01 -4.68
C ILE A 84 6.92 4.96 -5.85
N GLU A 85 5.99 5.09 -6.79
CA GLU A 85 6.14 5.94 -7.97
C GLU A 85 6.24 7.42 -7.57
N PHE A 86 5.43 7.88 -6.63
CA PHE A 86 5.52 9.23 -6.07
C PHE A 86 6.90 9.51 -5.44
N GLU A 87 7.49 8.55 -4.73
CA GLU A 87 8.82 8.68 -4.16
C GLU A 87 9.93 8.75 -5.23
N ALA A 88 9.79 8.00 -6.31
CA ALA A 88 10.74 8.02 -7.43
C ALA A 88 10.69 9.36 -8.18
N ASP A 89 9.49 9.88 -8.45
CA ASP A 89 9.28 11.11 -9.22
C ASP A 89 9.61 12.38 -8.42
N ALA A 90 9.47 12.35 -7.09
CA ALA A 90 9.78 13.49 -6.22
C ALA A 90 11.30 13.76 -6.07
N GLY A 91 12.18 13.02 -6.75
CA GLY A 91 13.64 13.21 -6.65
C GLY A 91 14.21 12.85 -5.28
N VAL A 92 13.45 12.11 -4.47
CA VAL A 92 13.79 11.71 -3.10
C VAL A 92 14.85 10.59 -3.10
N CYS A 93 15.06 9.93 -4.24
CA CYS A 93 16.10 8.95 -4.47
C CYS A 93 16.95 9.33 -5.69
N ASN A 94 17.89 10.25 -5.50
CA ASN A 94 19.18 10.26 -6.20
C ASN A 94 20.28 10.41 -5.15
#